data_AF-A0A7V9KZL0-F1
#
_entry.id   AF-A0A7V9KZL0-F1
#
_cell.length_a   1.000
_cell.length_b   1.000
_cell.length_c   1.000
_cell.angle_alpha   90.00
_cell.angle_beta   90.00
_cell.angle_gamma   90.00
#
_symmetry.space_group_name_H-M   'P 1'
#
loop_
_entity.id
_entity.type
_entity.pdbx_description
1 polymer ?
#
loop_
_entity_poly.entity_id
_entity_poly.type
_entity_poly.pdbx_seq_one_letter_code
_entity_poly.pdbx_strand_id
1 'polypeptide(L)'
;MGTTVTAVLVERDGIAIGHVGDSRAYRIRGGSIDQLTQDHSLVADLVRSGRLRPEDADQHSQRNVITRALGTDAEVDVDTAEIDAEAGDIFLLCSDGLTTMVGDEDIVRIVHEHKNLESAAKALVKAANRRGGEDNVTVVLFAVESGSPALEKTAQLNTDGQGTAEDLEDTLSGLQAPTQVSRPEETVIEPPAERTEAGWEAVQEKPAPRTASPGPERRVARRLILVLTALVVVTLIFLLALWGLTNSHFVGAGDGGRVAVFQGLPYDLAPGVSLYRARYTSDVRAAQLSQEERVALFDHDLTSYDAARDRVDEYEGAAVP
;
A
#
# COMPACT_ATOMS: atom_id res chain seq x y z
N MET A 1 10.82 19.17 -11.81
CA MET A 1 10.36 19.81 -10.57
C MET A 1 9.53 18.76 -9.84
N GLY A 2 9.77 18.53 -8.56
CA GLY A 2 9.10 17.48 -7.80
C GLY A 2 8.29 18.03 -6.62
N THR A 3 7.22 17.33 -6.22
CA THR A 3 6.46 17.63 -5.00
C THR A 3 5.99 16.37 -4.31
N THR A 4 5.84 16.43 -2.99
CA THR A 4 5.11 15.43 -2.23
C THR A 4 3.60 15.70 -2.32
N VAL A 5 2.79 14.67 -2.09
CA VAL A 5 1.34 14.78 -1.96
C VAL A 5 0.86 13.83 -0.87
N THR A 6 0.08 14.36 0.06
CA THR A 6 -0.74 13.55 0.97
C THR A 6 -2.16 14.08 0.86
N ALA A 7 -3.07 13.23 0.42
CA ALA A 7 -4.47 13.57 0.20
C ALA A 7 -5.36 12.66 1.04
N VAL A 8 -6.44 13.23 1.55
CA VAL A 8 -7.47 12.49 2.26
C VAL A 8 -8.82 12.78 1.62
N LEU A 9 -9.55 11.71 1.30
CA LEU A 9 -10.94 11.75 0.88
C LEU A 9 -11.81 11.30 2.07
N VAL A 10 -12.71 12.16 2.52
CA VAL A 10 -13.63 11.87 3.61
C VAL A 10 -14.95 11.35 3.02
N GLU A 11 -15.34 10.14 3.43
CA GLU A 11 -16.59 9.49 3.01
C GLU A 11 -17.51 9.29 4.22
N ARG A 12 -18.70 8.70 4.00
CA ARG A 12 -19.67 8.48 5.09
C ARG A 12 -19.20 7.48 6.13
N ASP A 13 -18.49 6.46 5.69
CA ASP A 13 -18.14 5.29 6.50
C ASP A 13 -16.66 5.27 6.91
N GLY A 14 -15.87 6.30 6.55
CA GLY A 14 -14.44 6.34 6.84
C GLY A 14 -13.71 7.40 6.02
N ILE A 15 -12.38 7.26 5.95
CA ILE A 15 -11.53 8.07 5.08
C ILE A 15 -10.66 7.19 4.18
N ALA A 16 -10.35 7.68 2.98
CA ALA A 16 -9.35 7.10 2.11
C ALA A 16 -8.14 8.06 2.00
N ILE A 17 -6.93 7.51 2.00
CA ILE A 17 -5.68 8.24 1.93
C ILE A 17 -4.96 7.89 0.63
N GLY A 18 -4.38 8.89 -0.02
CA GLY A 18 -3.39 8.73 -1.09
C GLY A 18 -2.12 9.49 -0.75
N HIS A 19 -0.97 8.83 -0.82
CA HIS A 19 0.28 9.37 -0.29
C HIS A 19 1.49 9.09 -1.20
N VAL A 20 2.30 10.14 -1.43
CA VAL A 20 3.60 10.11 -2.09
C VAL A 20 4.53 11.13 -1.41
N GLY A 21 5.58 10.66 -0.77
CA GLY A 21 6.67 11.51 -0.25
C GLY A 21 6.89 11.26 1.24
N ASP A 22 7.32 12.29 1.97
CA ASP A 22 7.61 12.25 3.41
C ASP A 22 6.73 13.21 4.23
N SER A 23 5.74 13.84 3.59
CA SER A 23 4.61 14.42 4.32
C SER A 23 3.82 13.32 5.03
N ARG A 24 3.13 13.67 6.12
CA ARG A 24 2.50 12.65 6.98
C ARG A 24 1.03 12.90 7.18
N ALA A 25 0.27 11.81 7.31
CA ALA A 25 -1.09 11.84 7.85
C ALA A 25 -1.12 11.08 9.19
N TYR A 26 -1.82 11.63 10.16
CA TYR A 26 -1.99 11.08 11.49
C TYR A 26 -3.46 11.02 11.88
N ARG A 27 -3.82 10.05 12.73
CA ARG A 27 -5.07 10.04 13.49
C ARG A 27 -4.77 10.27 14.96
N ILE A 28 -5.49 11.17 15.60
CA ILE A 28 -5.45 11.45 17.03
C ILE A 28 -6.77 11.00 17.63
N ARG A 29 -6.71 9.98 18.51
CA ARG A 29 -7.87 9.39 19.18
C ARG A 29 -7.55 9.08 20.64
N GLY A 30 -8.39 9.54 21.56
CA GLY A 30 -8.27 9.19 22.99
C GLY A 30 -6.91 9.55 23.61
N GLY A 31 -6.27 10.65 23.18
CA GLY A 31 -4.95 11.05 23.66
C GLY A 31 -3.78 10.25 23.08
N SER A 32 -4.01 9.46 22.04
CA SER A 32 -2.98 8.75 21.28
C SER A 32 -2.91 9.27 19.85
N ILE A 33 -1.73 9.18 19.24
CA ILE A 33 -1.48 9.53 17.83
C ILE A 33 -0.95 8.31 17.10
N ASP A 34 -1.57 8.03 15.96
CA ASP A 34 -1.19 6.95 15.05
C ASP A 34 -0.79 7.57 13.70
N GLN A 35 0.43 7.32 13.25
CA GLN A 35 0.84 7.67 11.87
C GLN A 35 0.16 6.70 10.89
N LEU A 36 -0.53 7.26 9.89
CA LEU A 36 -1.29 6.51 8.89
C LEU A 36 -0.51 6.29 7.59
N THR A 37 0.47 7.15 7.29
CA THR A 37 1.32 7.07 6.10
C THR A 37 2.70 6.50 6.44
N GLN A 38 3.44 6.04 5.44
CA GLN A 38 4.85 5.66 5.57
C GLN A 38 5.70 6.60 4.73
N ASP A 39 6.73 7.18 5.33
CA ASP A 39 7.61 8.10 4.62
C ASP A 39 8.36 7.38 3.50
N HIS A 40 8.26 7.93 2.29
CA HIS A 40 9.06 7.55 1.14
C HIS A 40 10.41 8.28 1.18
N SER A 41 11.22 8.00 2.20
CA SER A 41 12.55 8.57 2.39
C SER A 41 13.61 7.48 2.54
N LEU A 42 14.86 7.82 2.20
CA LEU A 42 15.99 6.89 2.28
C LEU A 42 16.17 6.35 3.70
N VAL A 43 16.05 7.20 4.71
CA VAL A 43 16.19 6.80 6.11
C VAL A 43 15.06 5.86 6.54
N ALA A 44 13.81 6.12 6.12
CA ALA A 44 12.70 5.23 6.40
C ALA A 44 12.90 3.84 5.75
N ASP A 45 13.42 3.79 4.53
CA ASP A 45 13.74 2.55 3.82
C ASP A 45 14.90 1.78 4.50
N LEU A 46 15.92 2.48 4.99
CA LEU A 46 17.02 1.88 5.75
C LEU A 46 16.55 1.34 7.10
N VAL A 47 15.68 2.07 7.81
CA VAL A 47 15.09 1.60 9.07
C VAL A 47 14.23 0.37 8.83
N ARG A 48 13.37 0.40 7.80
CA ARG A 48 12.47 -0.71 7.45
C ARG A 48 13.23 -1.97 7.03
N SER A 49 14.37 -1.83 6.35
CA SER A 49 15.25 -2.95 5.98
C SER A 49 16.17 -3.42 7.13
N GLY A 50 16.10 -2.79 8.31
CA GLY A 50 16.94 -3.12 9.47
C GLY A 50 18.40 -2.69 9.33
N ARG A 51 18.71 -1.84 8.34
CA ARG A 51 20.07 -1.31 8.09
C ARG A 51 20.38 -0.07 8.91
N LEU A 52 19.35 0.57 9.48
CA LEU A 52 19.45 1.71 10.37
C LEU A 52 18.53 1.49 11.57
N ARG A 53 18.94 1.87 12.78
CA ARG A 53 18.03 1.84 13.94
C ARG A 53 17.13 3.08 13.87
N PRO A 54 15.86 3.00 14.29
CA PRO A 54 14.94 4.15 14.27
C PRO A 54 15.51 5.38 14.97
N GLU A 55 16.20 5.18 16.10
CA GLU A 55 16.83 6.22 16.93
C GLU A 55 17.94 7.00 16.18
N ASP A 56 18.56 6.38 15.18
CA ASP A 56 19.65 7.00 14.41
C ASP A 56 19.13 7.74 13.15
N ALA A 57 17.83 7.59 12.81
CA ALA A 57 17.28 8.11 11.56
C ALA A 57 17.37 9.63 11.47
N ASP A 58 17.05 10.34 12.55
CA ASP A 58 17.01 11.80 12.59
C ASP A 58 18.40 12.45 12.49
N GLN A 59 19.45 11.71 12.87
CA GLN A 59 20.84 12.18 12.82
C GLN A 59 21.56 11.77 11.52
N HIS A 60 20.89 11.03 10.63
CA HIS A 60 21.50 10.55 9.42
C HIS A 60 21.78 11.71 8.44
N SER A 61 22.97 11.70 7.82
CA SER A 61 23.39 12.76 6.88
C SER A 61 22.48 12.91 5.67
N GLN A 62 21.76 11.84 5.32
CA GLN A 62 20.82 11.77 4.19
C GLN A 62 19.35 11.71 4.63
N ARG A 63 19.00 12.26 5.80
CA ARG A 63 17.62 12.24 6.31
C ARG A 63 16.61 12.94 5.39
N ASN A 64 17.04 13.96 4.65
CA ASN A 64 16.22 14.75 3.73
C ASN A 64 16.12 14.15 2.31
N VAL A 65 16.60 12.91 2.09
CA VAL A 65 16.56 12.27 0.76
C VAL A 65 15.25 11.52 0.59
N ILE A 66 14.37 12.06 -0.26
CA ILE A 66 13.08 11.45 -0.64
C ILE A 66 13.30 10.41 -1.75
N THR A 67 12.65 9.25 -1.64
CA THR A 67 12.71 8.14 -2.61
C THR A 67 11.54 8.11 -3.58
N ARG A 68 10.43 8.82 -3.30
CA ARG A 68 9.31 8.99 -4.24
C ARG A 68 8.71 10.40 -4.18
N ALA A 69 8.52 11.03 -5.34
CA ALA A 69 7.87 12.34 -5.46
C ALA A 69 7.15 12.50 -6.81
N LEU A 70 6.05 13.24 -6.84
CA LEU A 70 5.33 13.54 -8.08
C LEU A 70 6.16 14.46 -8.98
N GLY A 71 6.14 14.20 -10.30
CA GLY A 71 6.79 15.05 -11.31
C GLY A 71 8.28 14.79 -11.52
N THR A 72 8.85 13.80 -10.83
CA THR A 72 10.23 13.34 -11.04
C THR A 72 10.32 12.26 -12.11
N ASP A 73 9.37 11.33 -12.12
CA ASP A 73 9.22 10.25 -13.10
C ASP A 73 7.87 10.30 -13.83
N ALA A 74 7.75 9.54 -14.93
CA ALA A 74 6.52 9.46 -15.72
C ALA A 74 5.39 8.72 -15.01
N GLU A 75 5.74 7.76 -14.16
CA GLU A 75 4.84 6.98 -13.33
C GLU A 75 5.32 7.03 -11.88
N VAL A 76 4.40 6.92 -10.93
CA VAL A 76 4.69 6.98 -9.51
C VAL A 76 3.78 6.05 -8.74
N ASP A 77 4.38 5.23 -7.88
CA ASP A 77 3.65 4.34 -6.99
C ASP A 77 3.07 5.14 -5.82
N VAL A 78 1.74 5.21 -5.78
CA VAL A 78 0.96 5.90 -4.74
C VAL A 78 0.55 4.90 -3.67
N ASP A 79 0.91 5.18 -2.42
CA ASP A 79 0.44 4.40 -1.28
C ASP A 79 -1.00 4.82 -0.98
N THR A 80 -1.91 3.84 -0.91
CA THR A 80 -3.33 4.07 -0.59
C THR A 80 -3.77 3.27 0.63
N ALA A 81 -4.67 3.84 1.42
CA ALA A 81 -5.22 3.18 2.60
C ALA A 81 -6.66 3.63 2.88
N GLU A 82 -7.52 2.70 3.27
CA GLU A 82 -8.84 2.96 3.82
C GLU A 82 -8.79 2.84 5.34
N ILE A 83 -9.29 3.86 6.04
CA ILE A 83 -9.22 3.97 7.51
C ILE A 83 -10.62 4.22 8.05
N ASP A 84 -11.05 3.36 8.97
CA ASP A 84 -12.28 3.57 9.75
C ASP A 84 -12.15 4.84 10.58
N ALA A 85 -13.14 5.73 10.46
CA ALA A 85 -13.20 6.97 11.21
C ALA A 85 -14.35 6.92 12.22
N GLU A 86 -14.06 7.35 13.44
CA GLU A 86 -15.04 7.44 14.53
C GLU A 86 -15.30 8.90 14.88
N ALA A 87 -16.50 9.19 15.36
CA ALA A 87 -16.81 10.51 15.87
C ALA A 87 -15.89 10.89 17.03
N GLY A 88 -15.32 12.09 16.96
CA GLY A 88 -14.30 12.59 17.88
C GLY A 88 -12.87 12.35 17.40
N ASP A 89 -12.65 11.60 16.31
CA ASP A 89 -11.33 11.50 15.70
C ASP A 89 -10.88 12.84 15.14
N ILE A 90 -9.62 13.18 15.37
CA ILE A 90 -8.95 14.32 14.75
C ILE A 90 -7.89 13.77 13.81
N PHE A 91 -7.92 14.21 12.56
CA PHE A 91 -6.90 13.88 11.58
C PHE A 91 -6.01 15.08 11.32
N LEU A 92 -4.72 14.81 11.17
CA LEU A 92 -3.68 15.79 10.89
C LEU A 92 -2.96 15.40 9.61
N LEU A 93 -2.90 16.30 8.64
CA LEU A 93 -1.94 16.24 7.54
C LEU A 93 -0.88 17.30 7.77
N CYS A 94 0.39 16.96 7.57
CA CYS A 94 1.47 17.93 7.71
C CYS A 94 2.64 17.66 6.78
N SER A 95 3.39 18.72 6.47
CA SER A 95 4.74 18.58 5.91
C SER A 95 5.73 18.11 6.98
N ASP A 96 6.86 17.59 6.53
CA ASP A 96 8.02 17.21 7.33
C ASP A 96 8.60 18.37 8.17
N GLY A 97 8.42 19.62 7.71
CA GLY A 97 8.75 20.82 8.47
C GLY A 97 8.08 20.89 9.86
N LEU A 98 6.90 20.27 10.04
CA LEU A 98 6.31 20.12 11.38
C LEU A 98 7.03 19.03 12.18
N THR A 99 7.11 17.82 11.63
CA THR A 99 7.49 16.61 12.38
C THR A 99 8.99 16.53 12.67
N THR A 100 9.82 17.27 11.92
CA THR A 100 11.24 17.46 12.23
C THR A 100 11.45 18.31 13.49
N MET A 101 10.52 19.22 13.78
CA MET A 101 10.62 20.15 14.92
C MET A 101 9.77 19.71 16.12
N VAL A 102 8.60 19.11 15.85
CA VAL A 102 7.59 18.80 16.86
C VAL A 102 7.33 17.31 16.86
N GLY A 103 7.71 16.65 17.95
CA GLY A 103 7.48 15.21 18.14
C GLY A 103 6.01 14.88 18.44
N ASP A 104 5.65 13.63 18.16
CA ASP A 104 4.28 13.10 18.25
C ASP A 104 3.57 13.39 19.59
N GLU A 105 4.24 13.24 20.73
CA GLU A 105 3.68 13.53 22.06
C GLU A 105 3.30 15.01 22.23
N ASP A 106 4.11 15.91 21.66
CA ASP A 106 3.86 17.34 21.70
C ASP A 106 2.70 17.72 20.77
N ILE A 107 2.60 17.06 19.60
CA ILE A 107 1.48 17.25 18.68
C ILE A 107 0.16 16.92 19.39
N VAL A 108 0.08 15.74 20.03
CA VAL A 108 -1.11 15.32 20.79
C VAL A 108 -1.46 16.33 21.88
N ARG A 109 -0.46 16.74 22.67
CA ARG A 109 -0.66 17.70 23.75
C ARG A 109 -1.21 19.03 23.22
N ILE A 110 -0.59 19.60 22.18
CA ILE A 110 -1.01 20.86 21.58
C ILE A 110 -2.45 20.75 21.06
N VAL A 111 -2.80 19.68 20.36
CA VAL A 111 -4.15 19.48 19.82
C VAL A 111 -5.19 19.42 20.94
N HIS A 112 -4.88 18.81 22.09
CA HIS A 112 -5.81 18.71 23.22
C HIS A 112 -5.87 19.95 24.13
N GLU A 113 -4.81 20.76 24.21
CA GLU A 113 -4.79 21.97 25.04
C GLU A 113 -5.60 23.13 24.44
N HIS A 114 -5.88 23.08 23.13
CA HIS A 114 -6.55 24.15 22.41
C HIS A 114 -8.05 23.88 22.23
N LYS A 115 -8.85 24.95 22.30
CA LYS A 115 -10.33 24.86 22.30
C LYS A 115 -10.93 24.52 20.94
N ASN A 116 -10.22 24.81 19.85
CA ASN A 116 -10.67 24.57 18.49
C ASN A 116 -9.49 24.22 17.57
N LEU A 117 -9.79 23.57 16.44
CA LEU A 117 -8.77 23.08 15.52
C LEU A 117 -7.95 24.19 14.87
N GLU A 118 -8.54 25.37 14.63
CA GLU A 118 -7.80 26.51 14.07
C GLU A 118 -6.69 26.98 15.00
N SER A 119 -7.01 27.18 16.28
CA SER A 119 -6.02 27.57 17.29
C SER A 119 -4.97 26.48 17.53
N ALA A 120 -5.36 25.19 17.46
CA ALA A 120 -4.43 24.07 17.51
C ALA A 120 -3.46 24.09 16.32
N ALA A 121 -3.96 24.28 15.09
CA ALA A 121 -3.13 24.36 13.89
C ALA A 121 -2.13 25.52 13.96
N LYS A 122 -2.60 26.72 14.34
CA LYS A 122 -1.72 27.89 14.57
C LYS A 122 -0.68 27.59 15.65
N ALA A 123 -1.05 26.91 16.74
CA ALA A 123 -0.13 26.56 17.81
C ALA A 123 0.93 25.52 17.39
N LEU A 124 0.58 24.55 16.54
CA LEU A 124 1.54 23.59 15.96
C LEU A 124 2.58 24.31 15.11
N VAL A 125 2.16 25.21 14.21
CA VAL A 125 3.06 26.03 13.39
C VAL A 125 3.98 26.88 14.27
N LYS A 126 3.42 27.59 15.26
CA LYS A 126 4.22 28.38 16.22
C LYS A 126 5.21 27.51 17.00
N ALA A 127 4.83 26.28 17.37
CA ALA A 127 5.72 25.37 18.08
C ALA A 127 6.89 24.92 17.21
N ALA A 128 6.65 24.59 15.94
CA ALA A 128 7.71 24.25 14.98
C ALA A 128 8.67 25.42 14.77
N ASN A 129 8.13 26.63 14.54
CA ASN A 129 8.92 27.84 14.35
C ASN A 129 9.82 28.15 15.56
N ARG A 130 9.29 28.01 16.80
CA ARG A 130 10.08 28.24 18.02
C ARG A 130 11.22 27.24 18.24
N ARG A 131 11.18 26.07 17.60
CA ARG A 131 12.17 25.01 17.74
C ARG A 131 13.24 25.03 16.65
N GLY A 132 13.18 26.00 15.74
CA GLY A 132 14.17 26.21 14.70
C GLY A 132 13.54 26.78 13.44
N GLY A 133 12.38 26.23 13.04
CA GLY A 133 11.70 26.65 11.80
C GLY A 133 12.59 26.49 10.58
N GLU A 134 13.36 25.39 10.50
CA GLU A 134 14.36 25.17 9.45
C GLU A 134 13.74 24.89 8.06
N ASP A 135 12.44 24.60 8.02
CA ASP A 135 11.71 24.29 6.78
C ASP A 135 10.27 24.86 6.80
N ASN A 136 9.61 24.83 5.65
CA ASN A 136 8.23 25.25 5.48
C ASN A 136 7.27 24.31 6.23
N VAL A 137 6.49 24.91 7.13
CA VAL A 137 5.54 24.17 7.97
C VAL A 137 4.13 24.35 7.41
N THR A 138 3.53 23.25 6.95
CA THR A 138 2.13 23.21 6.51
C THR A 138 1.37 22.20 7.37
N VAL A 139 0.18 22.58 7.83
CA VAL A 139 -0.66 21.78 8.74
C VAL A 139 -2.12 21.90 8.31
N VAL A 140 -2.82 20.77 8.23
CA VAL A 140 -4.27 20.70 8.03
C VAL A 140 -4.85 19.80 9.12
N LEU A 141 -5.81 20.33 9.89
CA LEU A 141 -6.55 19.59 10.90
C LEU A 141 -8.03 19.52 10.50
N PHE A 142 -8.64 18.35 10.65
CA PHE A 142 -10.08 18.18 10.58
C PHE A 142 -10.55 17.14 11.61
N ALA A 143 -11.78 17.29 12.09
CA ALA A 143 -12.39 16.33 13.02
C ALA A 143 -13.58 15.64 12.37
N VAL A 144 -13.81 14.40 12.75
CA VAL A 144 -15.01 13.65 12.38
C VAL A 144 -16.05 13.85 13.47
N GLU A 145 -17.20 14.38 13.11
CA GLU A 145 -18.30 14.65 14.04
C GLU A 145 -19.48 13.69 13.81
N SER A 146 -20.17 13.32 14.90
CA SER A 146 -21.44 12.61 14.80
C SER A 146 -22.52 13.51 14.23
N GLY A 147 -22.90 13.33 12.97
CA GLY A 147 -24.04 14.03 12.39
C GLY A 147 -24.20 13.81 10.89
N SER A 148 -25.39 14.05 10.37
CA SER A 148 -25.60 14.27 8.94
C SER A 148 -25.45 15.77 8.70
N PRO A 149 -24.29 16.28 8.25
CA PRO A 149 -24.26 17.63 7.74
C PRO A 149 -25.19 17.67 6.54
N ALA A 150 -26.08 18.66 6.50
CA ALA A 150 -26.63 19.08 5.22
C ALA A 150 -25.40 19.54 4.41
N LEU A 151 -24.96 18.71 3.45
CA LEU A 151 -23.85 18.99 2.53
C LEU A 151 -24.25 20.13 1.58
N GLU A 152 -24.65 21.28 2.11
CA GLU A 152 -25.21 22.34 1.29
C GLU A 152 -24.14 23.26 0.72
N LYS A 153 -22.92 23.29 1.29
CA LYS A 153 -21.82 24.11 0.74
C LYS A 153 -20.46 23.50 1.02
N THR A 154 -19.75 23.10 -0.05
CA THR A 154 -18.28 23.05 -0.03
C THR A 154 -17.80 24.46 0.32
N ALA A 155 -17.13 24.63 1.46
CA ALA A 155 -16.46 25.88 1.76
C ALA A 155 -15.46 26.15 0.62
N GLN A 156 -15.61 27.28 -0.07
CA GLN A 156 -14.59 27.70 -1.03
C GLN A 156 -13.35 28.05 -0.22
N LEU A 157 -12.24 27.38 -0.53
CA LEU A 157 -10.95 27.78 -0.01
C LEU A 157 -10.69 29.20 -0.52
N ASN A 158 -10.42 30.16 0.36
CA ASN A 158 -9.98 31.48 -0.08
C ASN A 158 -8.60 31.31 -0.73
N THR A 159 -8.57 31.25 -2.07
CA THR A 159 -7.34 31.07 -2.87
C THR A 159 -6.56 32.36 -3.08
N ASP A 160 -7.03 33.47 -2.49
CA ASP A 160 -6.53 34.82 -2.76
C ASP A 160 -5.11 35.04 -2.20
N GLY A 161 -4.52 34.05 -1.52
CA GLY A 161 -3.19 34.13 -0.91
C GLY A 161 -3.10 35.18 0.22
N GLN A 162 -4.20 35.86 0.52
CA GLN A 162 -4.32 36.83 1.59
C GLN A 162 -4.85 36.11 2.83
N GLY A 163 -3.98 35.32 3.47
CA GLY A 163 -3.96 35.45 4.93
C GLY A 163 -3.76 36.94 5.20
N THR A 164 -4.57 37.55 6.07
CA THR A 164 -4.29 38.94 6.43
C THR A 164 -2.85 39.00 6.94
N ALA A 165 -2.16 40.13 6.78
CA ALA A 165 -0.83 40.28 7.39
C ALA A 165 -0.88 39.90 8.88
N GLU A 166 -2.00 40.15 9.54
CA GLU A 166 -2.32 39.72 10.91
C GLU A 166 -2.30 38.19 11.11
N ASP A 167 -2.81 37.36 10.19
CA ASP A 167 -2.77 35.89 10.29
C ASP A 167 -1.36 35.30 10.14
N LEU A 168 -0.57 35.86 9.22
CA LEU A 168 0.84 35.48 9.02
C LEU A 168 1.71 35.97 10.19
N GLU A 169 1.50 37.22 10.61
CA GLU A 169 2.20 37.86 11.72
C GLU A 169 1.87 37.16 13.05
N ASP A 170 0.66 36.62 13.23
CA ASP A 170 0.31 35.86 14.43
C ASP A 170 1.21 34.61 14.62
N THR A 171 1.49 33.86 13.55
CA THR A 171 2.37 32.67 13.61
C THR A 171 3.87 32.97 13.66
N LEU A 172 4.26 34.19 13.27
CA LEU A 172 5.65 34.66 13.27
C LEU A 172 5.99 35.55 14.48
N SER A 173 4.96 36.02 15.20
CA SER A 173 5.11 36.90 16.35
C SER A 173 5.96 36.26 17.46
N GLY A 174 7.00 36.98 17.91
CA GLY A 174 7.90 36.54 18.96
C GLY A 174 9.06 35.62 18.50
N LEU A 175 9.22 35.37 17.20
CA LEU A 175 10.41 34.72 16.65
C LEU A 175 11.52 35.76 16.44
N GLN A 176 12.76 35.41 16.81
CA GLN A 176 13.92 36.18 16.37
C GLN A 176 14.15 35.89 14.90
N ALA A 177 14.28 36.94 14.08
CA ALA A 177 14.70 36.78 12.70
C ALA A 177 16.03 36.02 12.67
N PRO A 178 16.20 35.00 11.80
CA PRO A 178 17.46 34.30 11.70
C PRO A 178 18.55 35.33 11.38
N THR A 179 19.59 35.37 12.22
CA THR A 179 20.79 36.15 11.94
C THR A 179 21.27 35.74 10.56
N GLN A 180 21.39 36.67 9.63
CA GLN A 180 21.93 36.38 8.29
C GLN A 180 23.24 35.64 8.46
N VAL A 181 23.23 34.33 8.19
CA VAL A 181 24.45 33.56 8.07
C VAL A 181 25.09 34.04 6.79
N SER A 182 26.17 34.78 6.92
CA SER A 182 27.04 35.15 5.82
C SER A 182 27.31 33.90 4.99
N ARG A 183 26.92 33.95 3.71
CA ARG A 183 27.22 32.93 2.70
C ARG A 183 28.69 32.51 2.86
N PRO A 184 29.01 31.25 3.20
CA PRO A 184 30.40 30.83 3.19
C PRO A 184 30.89 30.94 1.74
N GLU A 185 32.00 31.62 1.53
CA GLU A 185 32.74 31.58 0.27
C GLU A 185 33.00 30.11 -0.13
N GLU A 186 33.04 29.87 -1.44
CA GLU A 186 33.32 28.59 -2.09
C GLU A 186 34.34 27.77 -1.29
N THR A 187 33.85 26.77 -0.56
CA THR A 187 34.72 25.80 0.10
C THR A 187 35.16 24.82 -0.99
N VAL A 188 36.38 25.03 -1.48
CA VAL A 188 37.10 24.12 -2.38
C VAL A 188 37.08 22.72 -1.77
N ILE A 189 36.54 21.76 -2.52
CA ILE A 189 36.57 20.35 -2.17
C ILE A 189 38.00 19.84 -2.41
N GLU A 190 38.77 19.67 -1.33
CA GLU A 190 39.97 18.83 -1.37
C GLU A 190 39.57 17.35 -1.25
N PRO A 191 40.10 16.44 -2.10
CA PRO A 191 39.84 15.01 -1.96
C PRO A 191 40.59 14.47 -0.73
N PRO A 192 39.98 13.58 0.07
CA PRO A 192 40.63 13.09 1.27
C PRO A 192 41.80 12.17 0.93
N ALA A 193 42.98 12.52 1.45
CA ALA A 193 44.13 11.64 1.50
C ALA A 193 43.84 10.40 2.37
N GLU A 194 44.40 9.28 1.95
CA GLU A 194 44.29 7.93 2.55
C GLU A 194 44.33 7.95 4.08
N ARG A 195 43.23 7.54 4.70
CA ARG A 195 43.17 7.29 6.14
C ARG A 195 43.54 5.84 6.39
N THR A 196 44.74 5.64 6.92
CA THR A 196 45.27 4.37 7.39
C THR A 196 44.41 3.80 8.52
N GLU A 197 44.24 2.48 8.47
CA GLU A 197 43.57 1.64 9.45
C GLU A 197 44.08 1.93 10.88
N ALA A 198 43.23 2.49 11.74
CA ALA A 198 43.41 2.51 13.18
C ALA A 198 42.12 2.00 13.82
N GLY A 199 42.25 0.92 14.58
CA GLY A 199 41.18 0.05 15.04
C GLY A 199 40.15 0.72 15.94
N TRP A 200 38.93 0.20 15.87
CA TRP A 200 37.85 0.47 16.80
C TRP A 200 38.05 -0.44 18.03
N GLU A 201 38.38 0.14 19.18
CA GLU A 201 38.27 -0.57 20.45
C GLU A 201 36.79 -0.67 20.84
N ALA A 202 36.33 -1.91 21.00
CA ALA A 202 34.98 -2.22 21.47
C ALA A 202 34.81 -1.78 22.94
N VAL A 203 34.00 -0.74 23.17
CA VAL A 203 33.47 -0.44 24.50
C VAL A 203 32.41 -1.50 24.82
N GLN A 204 32.76 -2.46 25.68
CA GLN A 204 31.78 -3.35 26.30
C GLN A 204 31.10 -2.64 27.47
N GLU A 205 29.89 -2.16 27.27
CA GLU A 205 29.01 -1.79 28.39
C GLU A 205 28.18 -2.98 28.87
N LYS A 206 28.21 -3.16 30.19
CA LYS A 206 27.56 -4.21 30.97
C LYS A 206 26.04 -3.96 31.03
N PRO A 207 25.17 -4.97 30.85
CA PRO A 207 23.72 -4.75 30.79
C PRO A 207 23.14 -4.46 32.19
N ALA A 208 22.29 -3.44 32.28
CA ALA A 208 21.46 -3.15 33.45
C ALA A 208 20.22 -4.08 33.50
N PRO A 209 19.65 -4.35 34.70
CA PRO A 209 18.59 -5.35 34.84
C PRO A 209 17.26 -4.84 34.30
N ARG A 210 16.65 -5.63 33.40
CA ARG A 210 15.32 -5.38 32.82
C ARG A 210 14.24 -5.53 33.88
N THR A 211 13.49 -4.46 34.14
CA THR A 211 12.16 -4.55 34.76
C THR A 211 11.18 -5.12 33.73
N ALA A 212 10.48 -6.18 34.12
CA ALA A 212 9.51 -6.85 33.27
C ALA A 212 8.21 -6.04 33.17
N SER A 213 7.89 -5.58 31.96
CA SER A 213 6.56 -5.10 31.59
C SER A 213 5.76 -6.25 30.93
N PRO A 214 4.42 -6.30 31.09
CA PRO A 214 3.62 -7.44 30.69
C PRO A 214 3.56 -7.60 29.15
N GLY A 215 3.69 -8.84 28.69
CA GLY A 215 4.06 -9.20 27.32
C GLY A 215 3.02 -8.95 26.21
N PRO A 216 3.47 -8.91 24.94
CA PRO A 216 2.68 -8.55 23.77
C PRO A 216 2.01 -9.77 23.10
N GLU A 217 1.44 -10.70 23.86
CA GLU A 217 1.00 -11.99 23.28
C GLU A 217 -0.32 -11.91 22.48
N ARG A 218 -1.07 -10.80 22.55
CA ARG A 218 -2.39 -10.70 21.92
C ARG A 218 -2.44 -10.03 20.54
N ARG A 219 -1.38 -9.33 20.11
CA ARG A 219 -1.37 -8.62 18.80
C ARG A 219 -0.75 -9.44 17.66
N VAL A 220 0.25 -10.28 17.95
CA VAL A 220 0.87 -11.18 16.95
C VAL A 220 -0.09 -12.32 16.56
N ALA A 221 -0.85 -12.86 17.53
CA ALA A 221 -1.81 -13.94 17.27
C ALA A 221 -2.88 -13.58 16.23
N ARG A 222 -3.37 -12.33 16.21
CA ARG A 222 -4.38 -11.88 15.23
C ARG A 222 -3.83 -11.76 13.81
N ARG A 223 -2.59 -11.27 13.64
CA ARG A 223 -1.94 -11.18 12.32
C ARG A 223 -1.62 -12.57 11.76
N LEU A 224 -1.23 -13.50 12.63
CA LEU A 224 -0.94 -14.88 12.23
C LEU A 224 -2.21 -15.63 11.79
N ILE A 225 -3.34 -15.41 12.47
CA ILE A 225 -4.64 -15.97 12.08
C ILE A 225 -5.08 -15.47 10.70
N LEU A 226 -4.95 -14.16 10.42
CA LEU A 226 -5.35 -13.59 9.13
C LEU A 226 -4.54 -14.15 7.95
N VAL A 227 -3.22 -14.29 8.12
CA VAL A 227 -2.33 -14.90 7.10
C VAL A 227 -2.70 -16.37 6.88
N LEU A 228 -2.98 -17.12 7.96
CA LEU A 228 -3.38 -18.51 7.85
C LEU A 228 -4.73 -18.67 7.15
N THR A 229 -5.70 -17.80 7.44
CA THR A 229 -7.00 -17.81 6.74
C THR A 229 -6.87 -17.48 5.27
N ALA A 230 -6.05 -16.50 4.90
CA ALA A 230 -5.79 -16.18 3.50
C ALA A 230 -5.13 -17.36 2.77
N LEU A 231 -4.15 -18.01 3.40
CA LEU A 231 -3.50 -19.20 2.84
C LEU A 231 -4.49 -20.36 2.63
N VAL A 232 -5.39 -20.60 3.58
CA VAL A 232 -6.43 -21.63 3.45
C VAL A 232 -7.39 -21.32 2.32
N VAL A 233 -7.82 -20.06 2.16
CA VAL A 233 -8.71 -19.64 1.07
C VAL A 233 -8.02 -19.80 -0.29
N VAL A 234 -6.78 -19.37 -0.43
CA VAL A 234 -6.00 -19.56 -1.68
C VAL A 234 -5.81 -21.04 -1.99
N THR A 235 -5.49 -21.85 -0.99
CA THR A 235 -5.36 -23.30 -1.15
C THR A 235 -6.69 -23.94 -1.55
N LEU A 236 -7.81 -23.50 -0.97
CA LEU A 236 -9.14 -23.99 -1.32
C LEU A 236 -9.51 -23.62 -2.75
N ILE A 237 -9.26 -22.38 -3.19
CA ILE A 237 -9.47 -21.94 -4.57
C ILE A 237 -8.62 -22.77 -5.53
N PHE A 238 -7.35 -23.01 -5.19
CA PHE A 238 -6.45 -23.83 -5.99
C PHE A 238 -6.92 -25.30 -6.08
N LEU A 239 -7.37 -25.88 -4.97
CA LEU A 239 -7.94 -27.23 -4.96
C LEU A 239 -9.25 -27.31 -5.74
N LEU A 240 -10.12 -26.30 -5.66
CA LEU A 240 -11.35 -26.23 -6.46
C LEU A 240 -11.04 -26.07 -7.96
N ALA A 241 -10.01 -25.29 -8.31
CA ALA A 241 -9.55 -25.17 -9.68
C ALA A 241 -9.01 -26.51 -10.21
N LEU A 242 -8.14 -27.19 -9.45
CA LEU A 242 -7.65 -28.53 -9.79
C LEU A 242 -8.78 -29.56 -9.88
N TRP A 243 -9.78 -29.49 -8.99
CA TRP A 243 -10.95 -30.36 -9.03
C TRP A 243 -11.81 -30.09 -10.29
N GLY A 244 -12.02 -28.82 -10.64
CA GLY A 244 -12.70 -28.43 -11.88
C GLY A 244 -11.99 -28.96 -13.13
N LEU A 245 -10.67 -28.80 -13.19
CA LEU A 245 -9.82 -29.27 -14.29
C LEU A 245 -9.81 -30.81 -14.43
N THR A 246 -9.91 -31.53 -13.32
CA THR A 246 -9.96 -33.00 -13.35
C THR A 246 -11.36 -33.54 -13.65
N ASN A 247 -12.42 -32.76 -13.41
CA ASN A 247 -13.80 -33.18 -13.67
C ASN A 247 -14.35 -32.71 -15.02
N SER A 248 -13.67 -31.79 -15.71
CA SER A 248 -14.09 -31.30 -17.03
C SER A 248 -13.69 -32.25 -18.15
N HIS A 249 -14.65 -32.56 -19.03
CA HIS A 249 -14.45 -33.40 -20.21
C HIS A 249 -14.95 -32.68 -21.47
N PHE A 250 -14.35 -32.98 -22.61
CA PHE A 250 -14.80 -32.46 -23.90
C PHE A 250 -14.66 -33.54 -24.97
N VAL A 251 -15.36 -33.39 -26.09
CA VAL A 251 -15.28 -34.30 -27.23
C VAL A 251 -14.41 -33.68 -28.32
N GLY A 252 -13.53 -34.47 -28.92
CA GLY A 252 -12.64 -34.01 -29.97
C GLY A 252 -12.20 -35.12 -30.92
N ALA A 253 -11.42 -34.75 -31.94
CA ALA A 253 -10.77 -35.71 -32.82
C ALA A 253 -9.41 -36.11 -32.24
N GLY A 254 -9.24 -37.39 -31.91
CA GLY A 254 -7.99 -37.95 -31.40
C GLY A 254 -7.09 -38.53 -32.49
N ASP A 255 -5.99 -39.15 -32.05
CA ASP A 255 -4.97 -39.72 -32.93
C ASP A 255 -5.57 -40.74 -33.91
N GLY A 256 -5.31 -40.52 -35.21
CA GLY A 256 -5.89 -41.32 -36.28
C GLY A 256 -7.29 -40.89 -36.74
N GLY A 257 -7.78 -39.72 -36.30
CA GLY A 257 -9.02 -39.12 -36.78
C GLY A 257 -10.28 -39.78 -36.24
N ARG A 258 -10.20 -40.44 -35.07
CA ARG A 258 -11.35 -41.01 -34.36
C ARG A 258 -11.93 -40.03 -33.36
N VAL A 259 -13.23 -40.12 -33.15
CA VAL A 259 -13.92 -39.34 -32.11
C VAL A 259 -13.47 -39.86 -30.74
N ALA A 260 -13.07 -38.97 -29.84
CA ALA A 260 -12.62 -39.33 -28.51
C ALA A 260 -13.17 -38.36 -27.46
N VAL A 261 -13.41 -38.89 -26.26
CA VAL A 261 -13.72 -38.08 -25.08
C VAL A 261 -12.42 -37.83 -24.33
N PHE A 262 -12.09 -36.56 -24.16
CA PHE A 262 -10.89 -36.10 -23.49
C PHE A 262 -11.23 -35.58 -22.09
N GLN A 263 -10.35 -35.85 -21.13
CA GLN A 263 -10.39 -35.29 -19.79
C GLN A 263 -9.34 -34.19 -19.69
N GLY A 264 -9.74 -32.98 -19.28
CA GLY A 264 -8.86 -31.81 -19.15
C GLY A 264 -9.31 -30.60 -19.98
N LEU A 265 -8.38 -29.71 -20.28
CA LEU A 265 -8.64 -28.48 -21.06
C LEU A 265 -8.22 -28.65 -22.53
N PRO A 266 -8.98 -28.10 -23.50
CA PRO A 266 -8.69 -28.20 -24.93
C PRO A 266 -7.56 -27.23 -25.37
N TYR A 267 -6.43 -27.22 -24.65
CA TYR A 267 -5.27 -26.36 -24.94
C TYR A 267 -3.95 -27.12 -24.76
N ASP A 268 -3.00 -26.83 -25.64
CA ASP A 268 -1.61 -27.29 -25.53
C ASP A 268 -0.76 -26.20 -24.89
N LEU A 269 -0.04 -26.51 -23.82
CA LEU A 269 0.79 -25.54 -23.10
C LEU A 269 2.14 -25.31 -23.79
N ALA A 270 2.66 -26.36 -24.44
CA ALA A 270 3.91 -26.36 -25.20
C ALA A 270 3.88 -27.51 -26.23
N PRO A 271 4.77 -27.51 -27.25
CA PRO A 271 4.85 -28.63 -28.20
C PRO A 271 5.06 -29.96 -27.48
N GLY A 272 4.09 -30.88 -27.60
CA GLY A 272 4.10 -32.20 -26.95
C GLY A 272 3.59 -32.23 -25.49
N VAL A 273 3.09 -31.11 -24.96
CA VAL A 273 2.49 -31.03 -23.62
C VAL A 273 1.03 -30.62 -23.73
N SER A 274 0.17 -31.61 -23.89
CA SER A 274 -1.29 -31.43 -23.93
C SER A 274 -1.87 -31.44 -22.51
N LEU A 275 -2.75 -30.47 -22.21
CA LEU A 275 -3.45 -30.38 -20.93
C LEU A 275 -4.71 -31.27 -20.86
N TYR A 276 -4.77 -32.27 -21.75
CA TYR A 276 -5.86 -33.21 -21.87
C TYR A 276 -5.35 -34.62 -22.16
N ARG A 277 -6.13 -35.62 -21.77
CA ARG A 277 -5.84 -37.03 -22.05
C ARG A 277 -7.10 -37.72 -22.57
N ALA A 278 -6.94 -38.55 -23.60
CA ALA A 278 -8.05 -39.38 -24.09
C ALA A 278 -8.49 -40.36 -23.00
N ARG A 279 -9.75 -40.26 -22.58
CA ARG A 279 -10.36 -41.15 -21.59
C ARG A 279 -11.17 -42.24 -22.27
N TYR A 280 -11.72 -41.96 -23.45
CA TYR A 280 -12.43 -42.92 -24.29
C TYR A 280 -12.17 -42.61 -25.77
N THR A 281 -12.12 -43.65 -26.61
CA THR A 281 -11.96 -43.51 -28.07
C THR A 281 -13.01 -44.36 -28.74
N SER A 282 -13.80 -43.73 -29.60
CA SER A 282 -14.83 -44.36 -30.40
C SER A 282 -14.26 -45.04 -31.65
N ASP A 283 -14.99 -46.01 -32.18
CA ASP A 283 -14.71 -46.59 -33.49
C ASP A 283 -15.15 -45.66 -34.65
N VAL A 284 -15.98 -44.64 -34.38
CA VAL A 284 -16.41 -43.64 -35.35
C VAL A 284 -15.24 -42.73 -35.74
N ARG A 285 -15.01 -42.61 -37.04
CA ARG A 285 -14.03 -41.67 -37.59
C ARG A 285 -14.68 -40.32 -37.82
N ALA A 286 -13.99 -39.24 -37.47
CA ALA A 286 -14.40 -37.87 -37.75
C ALA A 286 -14.66 -37.64 -39.26
N ALA A 287 -14.00 -38.39 -40.13
CA ALA A 287 -14.21 -38.35 -41.58
C ALA A 287 -15.56 -38.95 -42.05
N GLN A 288 -16.23 -39.74 -41.20
CA GLN A 288 -17.57 -40.29 -41.47
C GLN A 288 -18.69 -39.30 -41.11
N LEU A 289 -18.36 -38.26 -40.35
CA LEU A 289 -19.30 -37.22 -39.94
C LEU A 289 -19.38 -36.10 -40.98
N SER A 290 -20.57 -35.60 -41.24
CA SER A 290 -20.79 -34.40 -42.05
C SER A 290 -20.12 -33.18 -41.42
N GLN A 291 -20.00 -32.10 -42.19
CA GLN A 291 -19.41 -30.86 -41.67
C GLN A 291 -20.24 -30.25 -40.52
N GLU A 292 -21.56 -30.38 -40.58
CA GLU A 292 -22.47 -29.86 -39.56
C GLU A 292 -22.36 -30.66 -38.26
N GLU A 293 -22.31 -31.99 -38.35
CA GLU A 293 -22.13 -32.88 -37.20
C GLU A 293 -20.76 -32.68 -36.53
N ARG A 294 -19.69 -32.42 -37.30
CA ARG A 294 -18.37 -32.13 -36.73
C ARG A 294 -18.33 -30.83 -35.95
N VAL A 295 -19.04 -29.80 -36.40
CA VAL A 295 -19.10 -28.52 -35.69
C VAL A 295 -19.91 -28.64 -34.41
N ALA A 296 -20.99 -29.43 -34.43
CA ALA A 296 -21.80 -29.69 -33.24
C ALA A 296 -21.10 -30.59 -32.21
N LEU A 297 -20.35 -31.60 -32.67
CA LEU A 297 -19.71 -32.59 -31.80
C LEU A 297 -18.34 -32.13 -31.25
N PHE A 298 -17.62 -31.25 -31.98
CA PHE A 298 -16.33 -30.71 -31.56
C PHE A 298 -16.45 -29.24 -31.12
N ASP A 299 -17.50 -28.95 -30.34
CA ASP A 299 -17.75 -27.63 -29.73
C ASP A 299 -16.71 -27.25 -28.66
N HIS A 300 -15.92 -28.23 -28.18
CA HIS A 300 -14.96 -28.09 -27.09
C HIS A 300 -15.59 -27.61 -25.76
N ASP A 301 -16.91 -27.76 -25.62
CA ASP A 301 -17.61 -27.38 -24.39
C ASP A 301 -17.25 -28.34 -23.26
N LEU A 302 -16.91 -27.77 -22.10
CA LEU A 302 -16.56 -28.52 -20.91
C LEU A 302 -17.83 -29.08 -20.25
N THR A 303 -18.02 -30.38 -20.34
CA THR A 303 -19.19 -31.11 -19.81
C THR A 303 -18.75 -32.24 -18.86
N SER A 304 -19.72 -32.89 -18.19
CA SER A 304 -19.43 -34.09 -17.40
C SER A 304 -19.06 -35.26 -18.32
N TYR A 305 -18.35 -36.26 -17.77
CA TYR A 305 -17.97 -37.45 -18.54
C TYR A 305 -19.18 -38.17 -19.14
N ASP A 306 -20.25 -38.34 -18.37
CA ASP A 306 -21.46 -39.04 -18.82
C ASP A 306 -22.14 -38.28 -19.97
N ALA A 307 -22.27 -36.95 -19.88
CA ALA A 307 -22.84 -36.14 -20.94
C ALA A 307 -21.97 -36.15 -22.22
N ALA A 308 -20.65 -36.12 -22.07
CA ALA A 308 -19.72 -36.23 -23.21
C ALA A 308 -19.77 -37.64 -23.84
N ARG A 309 -19.94 -38.69 -23.03
CA ARG A 309 -20.06 -40.07 -23.49
C ARG A 309 -21.38 -40.33 -24.20
N ASP A 310 -22.49 -39.83 -23.65
CA ASP A 310 -23.83 -39.94 -24.22
C ASP A 310 -23.89 -39.28 -25.61
N ARG A 311 -23.25 -38.10 -25.77
CA ARG A 311 -23.10 -37.45 -27.07
C ARG A 311 -22.34 -38.32 -28.07
N VAL A 312 -21.24 -38.96 -27.66
CA VAL A 312 -20.50 -39.86 -28.55
C VAL A 312 -21.30 -41.13 -28.86
N ASP A 313 -22.05 -41.67 -27.90
CA ASP A 313 -22.91 -42.84 -28.07
C ASP A 313 -24.03 -42.62 -29.10
N GLU A 314 -24.58 -41.40 -29.17
CA GLU A 314 -25.60 -41.03 -30.17
C GLU A 314 -25.07 -41.21 -31.61
N TYR A 315 -23.82 -40.80 -31.85
CA TYR A 315 -23.17 -40.96 -33.15
C TYR A 315 -22.64 -42.38 -33.38
N GLU A 316 -22.26 -43.12 -32.34
CA GLU A 316 -21.92 -44.55 -32.44
C GLU A 316 -23.15 -45.38 -32.84
N GLY A 317 -24.31 -45.11 -32.23
CA GLY A 317 -25.57 -45.77 -32.54
C GLY A 317 -26.09 -45.46 -33.95
N ALA A 318 -25.84 -44.24 -34.45
CA ALA A 318 -26.18 -43.83 -35.81
C ALA A 318 -25.19 -44.35 -36.88
N ALA A 319 -23.98 -44.78 -36.47
CA ALA A 319 -22.91 -45.23 -37.37
C ALA A 319 -22.81 -46.76 -37.54
N VAL A 320 -23.67 -47.55 -36.88
CA VAL A 320 -23.84 -48.98 -37.19
C VAL A 320 -24.73 -49.10 -38.44
N PRO A 321 -24.30 -49.84 -39.49
CA PRO A 321 -24.99 -49.87 -40.79
C PRO A 321 -26.43 -50.38 -40.74
#